data_AF-A0A7C5BTA5-F1
#
_entry.id   AF-A0A7C5BTA5-F1
#
_cell.length_a   1.000
_cell.length_b   1.000
_cell.length_c   1.000
_cell.angle_alpha   90.00
_cell.angle_beta   90.00
_cell.angle_gamma   90.00
#
_symmetry.space_group_name_H-M   'P 1'
#
loop_
_entity.id
_entity.type
_entity.pdbx_description
1 polymer ?
#
loop_
_entity_poly.entity_id
_entity_poly.type
_entity_poly.pdbx_seq_one_letter_code
_entity_poly.pdbx_strand_id
1 'polypeptide(L)'
;MPARSGKSGTVTVGANSIETLNWSLDMECEVSKYGLGGFKRAVAGVIDVKGSFEAVGTPPAIGSAVSLTLTEGGTGGKTYSGSAVIKKVSVTVNSDTGEIIKYGVDFEGDGEWTIT
;
A
#
# COMPACT_ATOMS: atom_id res chain seq x y z
N MET A 1 16.41 16.58 -14.33
CA MET A 1 15.70 15.63 -13.45
C MET A 1 14.55 15.05 -14.26
N PRO A 2 14.39 13.72 -14.38
CA PRO A 2 13.22 13.18 -15.04
C PRO A 2 12.00 13.51 -14.18
N ALA A 3 11.05 14.24 -14.75
CA ALA A 3 9.76 14.52 -14.11
C ALA A 3 9.06 13.18 -13.87
N ARG A 4 8.96 12.76 -12.60
CA ARG A 4 8.06 11.67 -12.20
C ARG A 4 6.64 12.23 -12.26
N SER A 5 6.01 12.13 -13.42
CA SER A 5 4.66 12.65 -13.66
C SER A 5 3.64 11.78 -12.91
N GLY A 6 3.05 12.35 -11.86
CA GLY A 6 1.99 11.75 -11.05
C GLY A 6 0.66 11.64 -11.80
N LYS A 7 0.61 10.74 -12.80
CA LYS A 7 -0.59 10.56 -13.64
C LYS A 7 -1.15 9.14 -13.70
N SER A 8 -0.54 8.14 -13.05
CA SER A 8 -0.94 6.74 -13.33
C SER A 8 -0.67 5.74 -12.20
N GLY A 9 -0.75 6.18 -10.94
CA GLY A 9 -0.69 5.24 -9.82
C GLY A 9 -2.00 4.46 -9.73
N THR A 10 -2.00 3.18 -10.10
CA THR A 10 -3.20 2.32 -9.98
C THR A 10 -3.04 1.36 -8.82
N VAL A 11 -4.16 1.11 -8.13
CA VAL A 11 -4.27 0.07 -7.11
C VAL A 11 -5.32 -0.92 -7.58
N THR A 12 -4.87 -2.14 -7.84
CA THR A 12 -5.77 -3.25 -8.15
C THR A 12 -6.08 -3.98 -6.85
N VAL A 13 -7.37 -4.13 -6.54
CA VAL A 13 -7.87 -4.91 -5.40
C VAL A 13 -8.59 -6.14 -5.96
N GLY A 14 -7.97 -7.31 -5.87
CA GLY A 14 -8.47 -8.52 -6.53
C GLY A 14 -8.44 -8.38 -8.06
N ALA A 15 -9.61 -8.41 -8.71
CA ALA A 15 -9.75 -8.27 -10.17
C ALA A 15 -10.12 -6.83 -10.61
N ASN A 16 -10.41 -5.92 -9.67
CA ASN A 16 -10.88 -4.59 -9.99
C ASN A 16 -9.71 -3.60 -9.93
N SER A 17 -9.41 -2.98 -11.08
CA SER A 17 -8.51 -1.84 -11.14
C SER A 17 -9.25 -0.61 -10.62
N ILE A 18 -8.73 -0.02 -9.55
CA ILE A 18 -9.29 1.18 -8.95
C ILE A 18 -8.35 2.35 -9.25
N GLU A 19 -8.92 3.43 -9.79
CA GLU A 19 -8.16 4.66 -10.00
C GLU A 19 -7.93 5.33 -8.64
N THR A 20 -6.70 5.19 -8.16
CA THR A 20 -6.25 5.73 -6.87
C THR A 20 -5.89 7.20 -7.02
N LEU A 21 -6.37 8.01 -6.08
CA LEU A 21 -5.96 9.40 -5.94
C LEU A 21 -4.52 9.48 -5.42
N ASN A 22 -4.21 8.72 -4.37
CA ASN A 22 -2.89 8.62 -3.75
C ASN A 22 -2.71 7.25 -3.10
N TRP A 23 -1.49 6.73 -3.05
CA TRP A 23 -1.15 5.55 -2.26
C TRP A 23 0.23 5.69 -1.61
N SER A 24 0.40 5.08 -0.44
CA SER A 24 1.65 4.97 0.31
C SER A 24 1.90 3.50 0.64
N LEU A 25 3.16 3.09 0.56
CA LEU A 25 3.62 1.77 0.96
C LEU A 25 4.88 1.95 1.80
N ASP A 26 4.80 1.51 3.04
CA ASP A 26 5.87 1.48 4.02
C ASP A 26 6.28 0.02 4.23
N MET A 27 7.54 -0.30 3.88
CA MET A 27 8.12 -1.61 4.11
C MET A 27 9.23 -1.47 5.15
N GLU A 28 9.04 -2.11 6.29
CA GLU A 28 10.00 -2.11 7.39
C GLU A 28 10.46 -3.54 7.66
N CYS A 29 11.61 -3.73 8.30
CA CYS A 29 11.96 -5.05 8.81
C CYS A 29 12.42 -4.95 10.26
N GLU A 30 12.18 -6.03 11.01
CA GLU A 30 12.74 -6.14 12.35
C GLU A 30 14.27 -6.15 12.27
N VAL A 31 14.95 -5.33 13.06
CA VAL A 31 16.42 -5.32 13.10
C VAL A 31 16.91 -5.68 14.49
N SER A 32 17.38 -6.92 14.62
CA SER A 32 18.06 -7.40 15.83
C SER A 32 19.52 -6.97 15.82
N LYS A 33 20.06 -6.51 16.97
CA LYS A 33 21.44 -6.03 17.07
C LYS A 33 22.22 -6.80 18.12
N TYR A 34 23.45 -7.17 17.80
CA TYR A 34 24.38 -7.82 18.73
C TYR A 34 25.79 -7.22 18.64
N GLY A 35 26.61 -7.44 19.66
CA GLY A 35 27.97 -6.91 19.74
C GLY A 35 28.98 -7.83 19.06
N LEU A 36 29.84 -7.28 18.19
CA LEU A 36 31.02 -7.95 17.67
C LEU A 36 32.18 -6.96 17.63
N GLY A 37 33.23 -7.21 18.42
CA GLY A 37 34.44 -6.38 18.43
C GLY A 37 34.23 -4.92 18.88
N GLY A 38 33.30 -4.67 19.79
CA GLY A 38 32.98 -3.32 20.27
C GLY A 38 32.03 -2.52 19.36
N PHE A 39 31.63 -3.08 18.21
CA PHE A 39 30.67 -2.48 17.29
C PHE A 39 29.34 -3.24 17.31
N LYS A 40 28.24 -2.52 17.09
CA LYS A 40 26.90 -3.12 16.90
C LYS A 40 26.79 -3.66 15.48
N ARG A 41 26.54 -4.96 15.33
CA ARG A 41 26.08 -5.57 14.08
C ARG A 41 24.57 -5.69 14.08
N ALA A 42 23.97 -5.53 12.91
CA ALA A 42 22.54 -5.67 12.66
C ALA A 42 22.27 -6.97 11.89
N VAL A 43 21.23 -7.69 12.29
CA VAL A 43 20.67 -8.86 11.60
C VAL A 43 19.24 -8.49 11.22
N ALA A 44 18.93 -8.57 9.91
CA ALA A 44 17.60 -8.33 9.40
C ALA A 44 16.68 -9.52 9.71
N GLY A 45 15.51 -9.23 10.27
CA GLY A 45 14.42 -10.16 10.54
C GLY A 45 13.35 -10.12 9.45
N VAL A 46 12.10 -10.41 9.83
CA VAL A 46 10.97 -10.48 8.89
C VAL A 46 10.60 -9.08 8.41
N ILE A 47 10.22 -8.99 7.13
CA ILE A 47 9.73 -7.76 6.50
C ILE A 47 8.24 -7.63 6.80
N ASP A 48 7.87 -6.47 7.33
CA ASP A 48 6.51 -6.03 7.56
C ASP A 48 6.15 -4.99 6.49
N VAL A 49 4.96 -5.11 5.92
CA VAL A 49 4.49 -4.25 4.84
C VAL A 49 3.20 -3.60 5.30
N LYS A 50 3.15 -2.28 5.29
CA LYS A 50 1.99 -1.49 5.67
C LYS A 50 1.77 -0.43 4.63
N GLY A 51 0.54 0.02 4.48
CA GLY A 51 0.30 1.11 3.56
C GLY A 51 -1.11 1.61 3.65
N SER A 52 -1.35 2.66 2.88
CA SER A 52 -2.67 3.23 2.75
C SER A 52 -2.90 3.73 1.34
N PHE A 53 -4.14 3.72 0.90
CA PHE A 53 -4.51 4.28 -0.39
C PHE A 53 -5.86 4.98 -0.34
N GLU A 54 -6.01 6.04 -1.12
CA GLU A 54 -7.26 6.78 -1.31
C GLU A 54 -7.81 6.55 -2.71
N ALA A 55 -9.06 6.15 -2.82
CA ALA A 55 -9.70 5.86 -4.09
C ALA A 55 -11.17 6.32 -4.13
N VAL A 56 -11.75 6.37 -5.32
CA VAL A 56 -13.17 6.65 -5.56
C VAL A 56 -13.88 5.35 -5.92
N GLY A 57 -15.12 5.17 -5.46
CA GLY A 57 -15.94 3.99 -5.76
C GLY A 57 -16.36 3.23 -4.51
N THR A 58 -16.47 1.91 -4.65
CA THR A 58 -16.94 1.03 -3.56
C THR A 58 -15.77 0.62 -2.66
N PRO A 59 -15.79 0.95 -1.36
CA PRO A 59 -14.73 0.53 -0.47
C PRO A 59 -14.76 -0.99 -0.27
N PRO A 60 -13.58 -1.64 -0.22
CA PRO A 60 -13.48 -3.05 0.15
C PRO A 60 -13.83 -3.27 1.63
N ALA A 61 -14.19 -4.50 2.00
CA ALA A 61 -14.63 -4.81 3.36
C ALA A 61 -13.45 -4.84 4.36
N ILE A 62 -13.64 -4.25 5.55
CA ILE A 62 -12.68 -4.35 6.66
C ILE A 62 -12.53 -5.82 7.08
N GLY A 63 -11.30 -6.26 7.33
CA GLY A 63 -10.97 -7.64 7.70
C GLY A 63 -10.90 -8.60 6.51
N SER A 64 -11.13 -8.13 5.29
CA SER A 64 -10.93 -8.97 4.10
C SER A 64 -9.45 -9.03 3.70
N ALA A 65 -9.00 -10.23 3.34
CA ALA A 65 -7.74 -10.44 2.65
C ALA A 65 -7.95 -10.18 1.15
N VAL A 66 -7.15 -9.30 0.59
CA VAL A 66 -7.21 -8.88 -0.81
C VAL A 66 -5.83 -8.94 -1.43
N SER A 67 -5.75 -9.36 -2.70
CA SER A 67 -4.55 -9.19 -3.50
C SER A 67 -4.43 -7.72 -3.90
N LEU A 68 -3.38 -7.05 -3.45
CA LEU A 68 -3.07 -5.68 -3.84
C LEU A 68 -1.96 -5.67 -4.89
N THR A 69 -2.16 -4.84 -5.91
CA THR A 69 -1.11 -4.49 -6.86
C THR A 69 -1.04 -2.97 -6.98
N LEU A 70 0.05 -2.39 -6.50
CA LEU A 70 0.35 -0.97 -6.54
C LEU A 70 1.35 -0.72 -7.67
N THR A 71 0.99 0.13 -8.63
CA THR A 71 1.88 0.46 -9.74
C THR A 71 2.34 1.91 -9.61
N GLU A 72 3.64 2.17 -9.66
CA GLU A 72 4.16 3.53 -9.82
C GLU A 72 3.92 4.02 -11.25
N GLY A 73 3.36 5.21 -11.39
CA GLY A 73 3.24 5.86 -12.69
C GLY A 73 4.58 6.39 -13.22
N GLY A 74 4.78 6.34 -14.54
CA GLY A 74 5.93 6.93 -15.24
C GLY A 74 6.91 5.91 -15.83
N THR A 75 7.83 6.37 -16.68
CA THR A 75 8.82 5.51 -17.34
C THR A 75 9.78 4.91 -16.31
N GLY A 76 9.77 3.57 -16.18
CA GLY A 76 10.56 2.84 -15.18
C GLY A 76 9.89 2.72 -13.80
N GLY A 77 8.58 2.92 -13.72
CA GLY A 77 7.80 2.67 -12.50
C GLY A 77 7.86 1.21 -12.06
N LYS A 78 7.91 0.99 -10.76
CA LYS A 78 7.88 -0.34 -10.15
C LYS A 78 6.46 -0.78 -9.85
N THR A 79 6.25 -2.08 -9.88
CA THR A 79 5.01 -2.74 -9.45
C THR A 79 5.27 -3.46 -8.14
N TYR A 80 4.44 -3.17 -7.14
CA TYR A 80 4.44 -3.84 -5.84
C TYR A 80 3.19 -4.69 -5.76
N SER A 81 3.33 -5.99 -5.58
CA SER A 81 2.19 -6.92 -5.56
C SER A 81 2.31 -7.89 -4.40
N GLY A 82 1.20 -8.17 -3.73
CA GLY A 82 1.17 -9.05 -2.58
C GLY A 82 -0.25 -9.23 -2.04
N SER A 83 -0.40 -10.11 -1.06
CA SER A 83 -1.65 -10.20 -0.31
C SER A 83 -1.63 -9.23 0.87
N ALA A 84 -2.78 -8.64 1.17
CA ALA A 84 -2.92 -7.66 2.23
C ALA A 84 -4.28 -7.82 2.92
N VAL A 85 -4.33 -7.54 4.22
CA VAL A 85 -5.56 -7.49 5.00
C VAL A 85 -5.94 -6.04 5.24
N ILE A 86 -7.22 -5.73 5.00
CA ILE A 86 -7.74 -4.38 5.20
C ILE A 86 -8.03 -4.16 6.67
N LYS A 87 -7.28 -3.23 7.27
CA LYS A 87 -7.35 -2.92 8.70
C LYS A 87 -8.38 -1.86 9.01
N LYS A 88 -8.51 -0.87 8.14
CA LYS A 88 -9.38 0.28 8.35
C LYS A 88 -9.85 0.85 7.02
N VAL A 89 -11.08 1.32 7.00
CA VAL A 89 -11.66 2.07 5.89
C VAL A 89 -12.26 3.35 6.43
N SER A 90 -11.94 4.48 5.80
CA SER A 90 -12.49 5.80 6.11
C SER A 90 -13.22 6.33 4.89
N VAL A 91 -14.51 6.67 5.00
CA VAL A 91 -15.31 7.13 3.86
C VAL A 91 -15.59 8.62 4.00
N THR A 92 -15.36 9.38 2.94
CA THR A 92 -15.73 10.79 2.81
C THR A 92 -16.94 10.89 1.90
N VAL A 93 -18.03 11.46 2.43
CA VAL A 93 -19.33 11.53 1.75
C VAL A 93 -19.71 13.00 1.55
N ASN A 94 -20.40 13.30 0.46
CA ASN A 94 -21.02 14.60 0.27
C ASN A 94 -22.25 14.71 1.19
N SER A 95 -22.29 15.71 2.07
CA SER A 95 -23.41 15.91 2.99
C SER A 95 -24.72 16.28 2.30
N ASP A 96 -24.65 16.85 1.10
CA ASP A 96 -25.83 17.34 0.38
C ASP A 96 -26.46 16.26 -0.51
N THR A 97 -25.65 15.37 -1.10
CA THR A 97 -26.13 14.31 -2.00
C THR A 97 -26.10 12.89 -1.39
N GLY A 98 -25.36 12.69 -0.30
CA GLY A 98 -25.14 11.38 0.30
C GLY A 98 -24.19 10.48 -0.50
N GLU A 99 -23.60 10.98 -1.59
CA GLU A 99 -22.69 10.21 -2.44
C GLU A 99 -21.27 10.15 -1.88
N ILE A 100 -20.62 9.01 -2.05
CA ILE A 100 -19.22 8.81 -1.63
C ILE A 100 -18.32 9.62 -2.57
N ILE A 101 -17.60 10.58 -1.99
CA ILE A 101 -16.61 11.40 -2.70
C ILE A 101 -15.30 10.60 -2.85
N LYS A 102 -14.84 10.00 -1.75
CA LYS A 102 -13.62 9.18 -1.71
C LYS A 102 -13.61 8.27 -0.48
N TYR A 103 -12.82 7.22 -0.52
CA TYR A 103 -12.52 6.41 0.65
C TYR A 103 -11.01 6.21 0.80
N GLY A 104 -10.53 6.18 2.04
CA GLY A 104 -9.17 5.83 2.41
C GLY A 104 -9.14 4.44 3.03
N VAL A 105 -8.16 3.63 2.65
CA VAL A 105 -7.97 2.26 3.13
C VAL A 105 -6.60 2.16 3.76
N ASP A 106 -6.53 1.65 4.99
CA ASP A 106 -5.28 1.21 5.62
C ASP A 106 -5.18 -0.32 5.51
N PHE A 107 -4.07 -0.81 5.00
CA PHE A 107 -3.81 -2.24 4.81
C PHE A 107 -2.50 -2.67 5.48
N GLU A 108 -2.45 -3.94 5.83
CA GLU A 108 -1.29 -4.62 6.38
C GLU A 108 -1.00 -5.84 5.50
N GLY A 109 0.26 -6.00 5.08
CA GLY A 109 0.70 -7.08 4.22
C GLY A 109 0.55 -8.41 4.91
N ASP A 110 -0.01 -9.38 4.20
CA ASP A 110 -0.19 -10.75 4.66
C ASP A 110 0.54 -11.68 3.70
N GLY A 111 1.75 -12.09 4.07
CA GLY A 111 2.60 -12.95 3.26
C GLY A 111 3.60 -12.22 2.37
N GLU A 112 4.04 -12.89 1.31
CA GLU A 112 5.15 -12.42 0.47
C GLU A 112 4.70 -11.29 -0.47
N TRP A 113 5.54 -10.25 -0.56
CA TRP A 113 5.37 -9.12 -1.48
C TRP A 113 6.47 -9.14 -2.53
N THR A 114 6.09 -9.01 -3.79
CA THR A 114 6.98 -8.98 -4.94
C THR A 114 7.09 -7.55 -5.48
N ILE A 115 8.33 -7.12 -5.75
CA ILE A 115 8.66 -5.84 -6.36
C ILE A 115 9.27 -6.12 -7.74
N THR A 116 8.63 -5.63 -8.80
CA THR A 116 9.09 -5.79 -10.19
C THR A 116 9.31 -4.44 -10.86
#